data_AF-A0A2E0S768-F1
#
_entry.id   AF-A0A2E0S768-F1
#
_cell.length_a   1.000
_cell.length_b   1.000
_cell.length_c   1.000
_cell.angle_alpha   90.00
_cell.angle_beta   90.00
_cell.angle_gamma   90.00
#
_symmetry.space_group_name_H-M   'P 1'
#
loop_
_entity.id
_entity.type
_entity.pdbx_description
1 polymer ?
#
loop_
_entity_poly.entity_id
_entity_poly.type
_entity_poly.pdbx_seq_one_letter_code
_entity_poly.pdbx_strand_id
1 'polypeptide(L)'
;MARLDAGHLGRLHEMGHAAPGWRIYSQSYQDGILERIFDLFGTANKQFVEFGLGYTSGAALTDAAMDALQLNTRKLVRDRGWRGVYFDALVEAPAFGVRRALLTRNSIVNVFDKAGVASDVDYVSIDVDSVDAWLLLGLLEGGRVRPRVISLEYNGNFLASDAVSMNETWVPWKGRSLHGASAKALVDIGARFGYRLLYLMSYFDLFLIREDVLASRCALHTVPFLAEQARRKLPTKQHLPCKSLDEVDRLVDVRYLLGETDASTARTLARDALERAEAALESLRKRGLRPTCCARTGTPICKFS
;
A
#
# COMPACT_ATOMS: atom_id res chain seq x y z
N MET A 1 -1.59 -22.97 -18.53
CA MET A 1 -0.59 -22.64 -17.48
C MET A 1 -0.83 -23.56 -16.29
N ALA A 2 0.23 -24.07 -15.66
CA ALA A 2 0.13 -24.98 -14.52
C ALA A 2 -0.42 -24.27 -13.27
N ARG A 3 -1.10 -25.02 -12.38
CA ARG A 3 -1.50 -24.51 -11.06
C ARG A 3 -0.25 -24.27 -10.20
N LEU A 4 -0.24 -23.16 -9.48
CA LEU A 4 0.80 -22.83 -8.51
C LEU A 4 0.47 -23.51 -7.18
N ASP A 5 1.47 -24.12 -6.54
CA ASP A 5 1.35 -24.69 -5.20
C ASP A 5 1.77 -23.68 -4.11
N ALA A 6 1.64 -24.09 -2.85
CA ALA A 6 2.07 -23.29 -1.70
C ALA A 6 3.57 -22.93 -1.71
N GLY A 7 4.43 -23.74 -2.36
CA GLY A 7 5.85 -23.43 -2.51
C GLY A 7 6.12 -22.31 -3.52
N HIS A 8 5.29 -22.17 -4.56
CA HIS A 8 5.39 -21.06 -5.51
C HIS A 8 5.02 -19.71 -4.88
N LEU A 9 4.03 -19.71 -3.99
CA LEU A 9 3.66 -18.55 -3.17
C LEU A 9 4.64 -18.33 -2.02
N GLY A 10 5.12 -19.41 -1.38
CA GLY A 10 6.17 -19.35 -0.37
C GLY A 10 7.43 -18.66 -0.88
N ARG A 11 7.76 -18.79 -2.17
CA ARG A 11 8.84 -18.01 -2.79
C ARG A 11 8.56 -16.50 -2.87
N LEU A 12 7.30 -16.04 -3.02
CA LEU A 12 6.99 -14.61 -2.82
C LEU A 12 7.32 -14.19 -1.38
N HIS A 13 7.05 -15.06 -0.40
CA HIS A 13 7.28 -14.83 1.03
C HIS A 13 8.74 -14.93 1.49
N GLU A 14 9.54 -15.80 0.88
CA GLU A 14 10.97 -16.02 1.15
C GLU A 14 11.87 -14.92 0.53
N MET A 15 11.33 -14.07 -0.32
CA MET A 15 12.10 -13.07 -1.07
C MET A 15 12.20 -11.76 -0.28
N GLY A 16 13.38 -11.57 0.33
CA GLY A 16 13.79 -10.35 1.02
C GLY A 16 15.27 -10.07 0.81
N HIS A 17 15.53 -9.12 -0.09
CA HIS A 17 16.68 -8.19 -0.14
C HIS A 17 18.01 -8.67 -0.74
N ALA A 18 18.45 -7.91 -1.77
CA ALA A 18 19.81 -7.73 -2.31
C ALA A 18 20.10 -8.25 -3.73
N ALA A 19 19.18 -8.96 -4.39
CA ALA A 19 19.40 -9.35 -5.79
C ALA A 19 19.28 -8.14 -6.73
N PRO A 20 20.26 -7.89 -7.63
CA PRO A 20 20.14 -6.88 -8.68
C PRO A 20 18.85 -7.11 -9.48
N GLY A 21 18.06 -6.06 -9.72
CA GLY A 21 16.79 -6.14 -10.45
C GLY A 21 15.52 -6.01 -9.60
N TRP A 22 15.60 -6.24 -8.28
CA TRP A 22 14.43 -6.19 -7.39
C TRP A 22 14.00 -4.78 -6.99
N ARG A 23 14.91 -3.81 -7.12
CA ARG A 23 14.69 -2.38 -6.93
C ARG A 23 15.45 -1.63 -7.99
N ILE A 24 14.73 -1.02 -8.92
CA ILE A 24 15.27 -0.18 -10.01
C ILE A 24 14.79 1.25 -9.83
N TYR A 25 13.48 1.46 -9.78
CA TYR A 25 12.83 2.76 -9.67
C TYR A 25 12.09 2.92 -8.34
N SER A 26 11.35 1.90 -7.89
CA SER A 26 10.48 2.01 -6.70
C SER A 26 11.24 2.39 -5.43
N GLN A 27 10.54 2.95 -4.45
CA GLN A 27 11.11 3.36 -3.17
C GLN A 27 11.93 2.23 -2.52
N SER A 28 11.42 1.00 -2.59
CA SER A 28 12.02 -0.23 -2.10
C SER A 28 11.96 -1.32 -3.17
N TYR A 29 11.61 -2.56 -2.83
CA TYR A 29 11.59 -3.71 -3.75
C TYR A 29 10.21 -4.00 -4.36
N GLN A 30 9.32 -2.99 -4.45
CA GLN A 30 8.01 -3.12 -5.09
C GLN A 30 8.13 -3.56 -6.55
N ASP A 31 9.11 -3.02 -7.26
CA ASP A 31 9.46 -3.40 -8.64
C ASP A 31 9.52 -4.94 -8.83
N GLY A 32 10.35 -5.62 -8.04
CA GLY A 32 10.51 -7.08 -8.14
C GLY A 32 9.27 -7.85 -7.70
N ILE A 33 8.55 -7.35 -6.70
CA ILE A 33 7.29 -7.97 -6.25
C ILE A 33 6.24 -7.90 -7.35
N LEU A 34 6.05 -6.74 -7.98
CA LEU A 34 5.08 -6.54 -9.06
C LEU A 34 5.42 -7.40 -10.29
N GLU A 35 6.69 -7.44 -10.70
CA GLU A 35 7.12 -8.33 -11.78
C GLU A 35 6.77 -9.78 -11.48
N ARG A 36 7.04 -10.23 -10.26
CA ARG A 36 6.76 -11.60 -9.85
C ARG A 36 5.27 -11.90 -9.78
N ILE A 37 4.47 -10.98 -9.25
CA ILE A 37 3.01 -11.11 -9.22
C ILE A 37 2.48 -11.29 -10.65
N PHE A 38 2.88 -10.43 -11.59
CA PHE A 38 2.38 -10.50 -12.96
C PHE A 38 2.99 -11.65 -13.79
N ASP A 39 4.17 -12.18 -13.42
CA ASP A 39 4.68 -13.44 -13.98
C ASP A 39 3.85 -14.66 -13.55
N LEU A 40 3.35 -14.65 -12.30
CA LEU A 40 2.57 -15.74 -11.74
C LEU A 40 1.10 -15.71 -12.18
N PHE A 41 0.49 -14.54 -12.14
CA PHE A 41 -0.95 -14.36 -12.37
C PHE A 41 -1.30 -13.82 -13.77
N GLY A 42 -0.30 -13.43 -14.55
CA GLY A 42 -0.48 -12.85 -15.89
C GLY A 42 -1.14 -11.47 -15.87
N THR A 43 -1.27 -10.87 -17.05
CA THR A 43 -1.88 -9.54 -17.29
C THR A 43 -3.13 -9.68 -18.16
N ALA A 44 -4.10 -8.78 -18.00
CA ALA A 44 -5.28 -8.67 -18.84
C ALA A 44 -5.10 -7.58 -19.91
N ASN A 45 -4.61 -6.41 -19.52
CA ASN A 45 -4.55 -5.22 -20.38
C ASN A 45 -3.24 -4.42 -20.24
N LYS A 46 -2.36 -4.80 -19.30
CA LYS A 46 -1.13 -4.08 -18.90
C LYS A 46 -1.39 -2.61 -18.60
N GLN A 47 -2.56 -2.34 -18.02
CA GLN A 47 -2.94 -1.00 -17.58
C GLN A 47 -2.75 -0.84 -16.08
N PHE A 48 -2.32 0.36 -15.68
CA PHE A 48 -2.23 0.72 -14.27
C PHE A 48 -2.84 2.09 -13.99
N VAL A 49 -3.13 2.31 -12.71
CA VAL A 49 -3.33 3.65 -12.14
C VAL A 49 -2.42 3.81 -10.93
N GLU A 50 -1.76 4.94 -10.79
CA GLU A 50 -0.95 5.26 -9.60
C GLU A 50 -1.16 6.72 -9.21
N PHE A 51 -1.26 6.98 -7.92
CA PHE A 51 -1.44 8.32 -7.39
C PHE A 51 -0.78 8.41 -6.02
N GLY A 52 -0.26 9.59 -5.69
CA GLY A 52 0.74 9.72 -4.62
C GLY A 52 2.13 10.17 -5.05
N LEU A 53 2.27 10.92 -6.14
CA LEU A 53 3.57 11.14 -6.79
C LEU A 53 4.57 11.88 -5.90
N GLY A 54 4.10 12.64 -4.90
CA GLY A 54 4.96 13.42 -4.00
C GLY A 54 5.76 14.54 -4.69
N TYR A 55 5.46 14.85 -5.95
CA TYR A 55 6.21 15.82 -6.73
C TYR A 55 5.85 17.26 -6.35
N THR A 56 6.82 17.95 -5.74
CA THR A 56 6.60 19.28 -5.14
C THR A 56 7.56 20.35 -5.66
N SER A 57 8.40 20.04 -6.64
CA SER A 57 9.47 20.95 -7.11
C SER A 57 8.94 22.15 -7.91
N GLY A 58 7.71 22.09 -8.43
CA GLY A 58 7.14 23.08 -9.33
C GLY A 58 7.79 23.15 -10.73
N ALA A 59 8.89 22.42 -10.95
CA ALA A 59 9.52 22.32 -12.27
C ALA A 59 8.70 21.41 -13.20
N ALA A 60 8.85 21.58 -14.51
CA ALA A 60 8.24 20.65 -15.47
C ALA A 60 8.76 19.22 -15.23
N LEU A 61 7.86 18.23 -15.28
CA LEU A 61 8.27 16.83 -15.24
C LEU A 61 9.14 16.52 -16.46
N THR A 62 10.16 15.70 -16.22
CA THR A 62 11.06 15.16 -17.24
C THR A 62 11.13 13.65 -17.07
N ASP A 63 11.66 12.93 -18.06
CA ASP A 63 11.91 11.49 -17.92
C ASP A 63 12.77 11.16 -16.70
N ALA A 64 13.84 11.93 -16.49
CA ALA A 64 14.72 11.75 -15.33
C ALA A 64 14.01 12.04 -14.01
N ALA A 65 13.11 13.04 -13.98
CA ALA A 65 12.28 13.29 -12.80
C ALA A 65 11.36 12.09 -12.53
N MET A 66 10.64 11.60 -13.55
CA MET A 66 9.76 10.43 -13.42
C MET A 66 10.52 9.17 -12.97
N ASP A 67 11.76 8.97 -13.45
CA ASP A 67 12.64 7.87 -13.01
C ASP A 67 13.06 8.01 -11.54
N ALA A 68 13.11 9.24 -11.01
CA ALA A 68 13.50 9.54 -9.63
C ALA A 68 12.34 9.63 -8.63
N LEU A 69 11.09 9.60 -9.10
CA LEU A 69 9.87 9.75 -8.27
C LEU A 69 9.54 8.52 -7.40
N GLN A 70 10.32 7.44 -7.51
CA GLN A 70 10.11 6.23 -6.72
C GLN A 70 8.77 5.50 -6.94
N LEU A 71 8.16 5.73 -8.11
CA LEU A 71 6.87 5.15 -8.50
C LEU A 71 6.94 3.63 -8.64
N ASN A 72 5.93 2.95 -8.10
CA ASN A 72 5.79 1.50 -8.16
C ASN A 72 5.64 0.98 -9.60
N THR A 73 5.05 1.79 -10.48
CA THR A 73 4.76 1.39 -11.87
C THR A 73 5.91 1.67 -12.84
N ARG A 74 6.96 2.37 -12.42
CA ARG A 74 7.94 2.90 -13.37
C ARG A 74 8.70 1.81 -14.12
N LYS A 75 9.06 0.72 -13.44
CA LYS A 75 9.66 -0.46 -14.08
C LYS A 75 8.71 -1.14 -15.06
N LEU A 76 7.43 -1.24 -14.71
CA LEU A 76 6.41 -1.82 -15.60
C LEU A 76 6.29 -1.04 -16.93
N VAL A 77 6.37 0.29 -16.85
CA VAL A 77 6.38 1.17 -18.03
C VAL A 77 7.64 0.97 -18.86
N ARG A 78 8.81 1.12 -18.23
CA ARG A 78 10.11 1.12 -18.93
C ARG A 78 10.44 -0.24 -19.56
N ASP A 79 10.12 -1.34 -18.87
CA ASP A 79 10.68 -2.64 -19.21
C ASP A 79 9.63 -3.66 -19.69
N ARG A 80 8.34 -3.43 -19.41
CA ARG A 80 7.30 -4.46 -19.56
C ARG A 80 6.15 -4.03 -20.50
N GLY A 81 6.25 -2.82 -21.06
CA GLY A 81 5.30 -2.27 -22.04
C GLY A 81 3.94 -1.94 -21.42
N TRP A 82 3.91 -1.57 -20.14
CA TRP A 82 2.69 -1.12 -19.48
C TRP A 82 2.40 0.33 -19.81
N ARG A 83 1.11 0.69 -19.75
CA ARG A 83 0.64 2.06 -19.94
C ARG A 83 -0.38 2.37 -18.86
N GLY A 84 -0.42 3.60 -18.38
CA GLY A 84 -1.33 3.94 -17.30
C GLY A 84 -1.56 5.42 -17.18
N VAL A 85 -2.33 5.75 -16.16
CA VAL A 85 -2.64 7.14 -15.81
C VAL A 85 -2.14 7.37 -14.39
N TYR A 86 -1.45 8.48 -14.21
CA TYR A 86 -1.09 8.98 -12.91
C TYR A 86 -2.08 10.06 -12.48
N PHE A 87 -2.43 10.13 -11.19
CA PHE A 87 -3.19 11.26 -10.65
C PHE A 87 -2.43 11.98 -9.56
N ASP A 88 -2.49 13.32 -9.60
CA ASP A 88 -1.91 14.19 -8.59
C ASP A 88 -2.85 15.38 -8.32
N ALA A 89 -2.92 15.87 -7.08
CA ALA A 89 -3.82 16.98 -6.76
C ALA A 89 -3.31 18.35 -7.27
N LEU A 90 -2.00 18.48 -7.48
CA LEU A 90 -1.32 19.75 -7.75
C LEU A 90 -0.67 19.77 -9.13
N VAL A 91 -0.24 18.62 -9.63
CA VAL A 91 0.59 18.50 -10.84
C VAL A 91 -0.24 18.00 -12.03
N GLU A 92 -0.04 18.64 -13.19
CA GLU A 92 -0.56 18.17 -14.48
C GLU A 92 0.62 18.02 -15.45
N ALA A 93 0.77 16.85 -16.05
CA ALA A 93 1.79 16.59 -17.06
C ALA A 93 1.30 15.52 -18.05
N PRO A 94 0.48 15.90 -19.04
CA PRO A 94 -0.15 14.96 -19.98
C PRO A 94 0.87 14.14 -20.78
N ALA A 95 2.05 14.71 -21.06
CA ALA A 95 3.15 14.01 -21.74
C ALA A 95 3.65 12.76 -20.98
N PHE A 96 3.44 12.71 -19.66
CA PHE A 96 3.79 11.59 -18.80
C PHE A 96 2.57 10.82 -18.29
N GLY A 97 1.37 11.13 -18.81
CA GLY A 97 0.12 10.53 -18.35
C GLY A 97 -0.34 11.01 -16.97
N VAL A 98 0.23 12.11 -16.44
CA VAL A 98 -0.17 12.70 -15.16
C VAL A 98 -1.34 13.65 -15.36
N ARG A 99 -2.47 13.33 -14.71
CA ARG A 99 -3.68 14.13 -14.72
C ARG A 99 -3.89 14.78 -13.37
N ARG A 100 -4.19 16.07 -13.36
CA ARG A 100 -4.49 16.77 -12.12
C ARG A 100 -5.90 16.45 -11.65
N ALA A 101 -6.03 15.83 -10.48
CA ALA A 101 -7.31 15.54 -9.85
C ALA A 101 -7.16 15.34 -8.33
N LEU A 102 -8.09 15.90 -7.56
CA LEU A 102 -8.24 15.56 -6.15
C LEU A 102 -9.14 14.32 -6.02
N LEU A 103 -8.55 13.22 -5.59
CA LEU A 103 -9.28 11.98 -5.34
C LEU A 103 -9.86 11.99 -3.93
N THR A 104 -11.13 11.60 -3.81
CA THR A 104 -11.84 11.35 -2.55
C THR A 104 -12.60 10.04 -2.68
N ARG A 105 -13.12 9.49 -1.57
CA ARG A 105 -13.99 8.31 -1.58
C ARG A 105 -15.10 8.44 -2.64
N ASN A 106 -15.71 9.62 -2.72
CA ASN A 106 -16.85 9.88 -3.60
C ASN A 106 -16.46 10.23 -5.05
N SER A 107 -15.23 10.71 -5.30
CA SER A 107 -14.81 11.16 -6.63
C SER A 107 -14.00 10.14 -7.41
N ILE A 108 -13.29 9.22 -6.74
CA ILE A 108 -12.23 8.39 -7.34
C ILE A 108 -12.71 7.60 -8.57
N VAL A 109 -13.86 6.94 -8.48
CA VAL A 109 -14.39 6.13 -9.60
C VAL A 109 -14.77 6.99 -10.80
N ASN A 110 -15.41 8.14 -10.58
CA ASN A 110 -15.77 9.06 -11.66
C ASN A 110 -14.53 9.65 -12.35
N VAL A 111 -13.49 9.95 -11.57
CA VAL A 111 -12.21 10.44 -12.11
C VAL A 111 -11.55 9.35 -12.97
N PHE A 112 -11.58 8.09 -12.53
CA PHE A 112 -11.02 6.96 -13.28
C PHE A 112 -11.79 6.71 -14.58
N ASP A 113 -13.13 6.77 -14.54
CA ASP A 113 -13.97 6.57 -15.73
C ASP A 113 -13.73 7.66 -16.78
N LYS A 114 -13.66 8.94 -16.36
CA LYS A 114 -13.28 10.07 -17.24
C LYS A 114 -11.87 9.93 -17.82
N ALA A 115 -10.99 9.19 -17.15
CA ALA A 115 -9.65 8.90 -17.64
C ALA A 115 -9.58 7.68 -18.57
N GLY A 116 -10.69 6.97 -18.78
CA GLY A 116 -10.73 5.77 -19.61
C GLY A 116 -10.07 4.56 -18.95
N VAL A 117 -10.04 4.51 -17.62
CA VAL A 117 -9.52 3.35 -16.88
C VAL A 117 -10.45 2.16 -17.10
N ALA A 118 -9.87 1.02 -17.51
CA ALA A 118 -10.61 -0.20 -17.74
C ALA A 118 -11.27 -0.72 -16.44
N SER A 119 -12.44 -1.36 -16.55
CA SER A 119 -13.09 -2.00 -15.40
C SER A 119 -12.23 -3.08 -14.77
N ASP A 120 -11.39 -3.75 -15.57
CA ASP A 120 -10.51 -4.84 -15.18
C ASP A 120 -9.03 -4.45 -15.25
N VAL A 121 -8.71 -3.18 -14.98
CA VAL A 121 -7.33 -2.66 -14.91
C VAL A 121 -6.42 -3.62 -14.13
N ASP A 122 -5.22 -3.89 -14.64
CA ASP A 122 -4.36 -4.89 -14.03
C ASP A 122 -3.84 -4.46 -12.65
N TYR A 123 -3.54 -3.18 -12.47
CA TYR A 123 -2.88 -2.69 -11.26
C TYR A 123 -3.36 -1.30 -10.81
N VAL A 124 -3.54 -1.12 -9.51
CA VAL A 124 -3.70 0.20 -8.89
C VAL A 124 -2.75 0.34 -7.70
N SER A 125 -1.98 1.42 -7.65
CA SER A 125 -1.14 1.79 -6.49
C SER A 125 -1.81 2.95 -5.74
N ILE A 126 -1.99 2.80 -4.44
CA ILE A 126 -2.60 3.79 -3.53
C ILE A 126 -1.56 4.15 -2.47
N ASP A 127 -0.99 5.35 -2.56
CA ASP A 127 0.03 5.79 -1.60
C ASP A 127 -0.04 7.31 -1.43
N VAL A 128 -0.91 7.79 -0.54
CA VAL A 128 -1.12 9.24 -0.30
C VAL A 128 -0.84 9.66 1.14
N ASP A 129 -0.29 8.74 1.96
CA ASP A 129 0.10 8.91 3.36
C ASP A 129 -0.99 9.51 4.28
N SER A 130 -2.26 9.41 3.91
CA SER A 130 -3.36 10.03 4.67
C SER A 130 -4.66 9.25 4.49
N VAL A 131 -5.41 9.50 3.43
CA VAL A 131 -6.80 9.02 3.28
C VAL A 131 -6.90 7.70 2.52
N ASP A 132 -5.83 6.90 2.55
CA ASP A 132 -5.62 5.69 1.74
C ASP A 132 -6.77 4.69 1.87
N ALA A 133 -7.22 4.42 3.10
CA ALA A 133 -8.35 3.53 3.37
C ALA A 133 -9.67 4.04 2.77
N TRP A 134 -9.88 5.36 2.76
CA TRP A 134 -11.09 5.98 2.20
C TRP A 134 -11.08 5.94 0.67
N LEU A 135 -9.91 6.10 0.05
CA LEU A 135 -9.73 5.95 -1.40
C LEU A 135 -9.91 4.49 -1.83
N LEU A 136 -9.34 3.54 -1.09
CA LEU A 136 -9.55 2.11 -1.30
C LEU A 136 -11.04 1.76 -1.20
N LEU A 137 -11.71 2.23 -0.15
CA LEU A 137 -13.14 1.99 0.06
C LEU A 137 -13.97 2.56 -1.10
N GLY A 138 -13.74 3.82 -1.48
CA GLY A 138 -14.46 4.46 -2.58
C GLY A 138 -14.24 3.77 -3.94
N LEU A 139 -13.01 3.34 -4.22
CA LEU A 139 -12.67 2.57 -5.41
C LEU A 139 -13.47 1.26 -5.48
N LEU A 140 -13.50 0.51 -4.37
CA LEU A 140 -14.10 -0.82 -4.33
C LEU A 140 -15.63 -0.78 -4.21
N GLU A 141 -16.19 0.16 -3.45
CA GLU A 141 -17.65 0.36 -3.31
C GLU A 141 -18.30 0.75 -4.63
N GLY A 142 -17.65 1.62 -5.41
CA GLY A 142 -18.21 2.05 -6.68
C GLY A 142 -18.29 0.92 -7.73
N GLY A 143 -17.52 -0.16 -7.56
CA GLY A 143 -17.65 -1.43 -8.31
C GLY A 143 -17.32 -1.38 -9.81
N ARG A 144 -17.26 -0.19 -10.43
CA ARG A 144 -17.02 0.03 -11.86
C ARG A 144 -15.58 -0.29 -12.29
N VAL A 145 -14.62 -0.04 -11.40
CA VAL A 145 -13.21 -0.38 -11.59
C VAL A 145 -12.82 -1.35 -10.49
N ARG A 146 -12.45 -2.57 -10.88
CA ARG A 146 -12.04 -3.65 -9.98
C ARG A 146 -10.65 -4.13 -10.38
N PRO A 147 -9.59 -3.50 -9.85
CA PRO A 147 -8.23 -3.86 -10.21
C PRO A 147 -7.95 -5.34 -9.98
N ARG A 148 -7.07 -5.94 -10.78
CA ARG A 148 -6.65 -7.33 -10.53
C ARG A 148 -5.71 -7.41 -9.32
N VAL A 149 -4.82 -6.43 -9.19
CA VAL A 149 -3.89 -6.26 -8.07
C VAL A 149 -3.96 -4.82 -7.57
N ILE A 150 -3.88 -4.63 -6.25
CA ILE A 150 -3.79 -3.32 -5.62
C ILE A 150 -2.58 -3.33 -4.68
N SER A 151 -1.73 -2.31 -4.71
CA SER A 151 -0.76 -2.09 -3.63
C SER A 151 -1.12 -0.84 -2.84
N LEU A 152 -0.85 -0.89 -1.54
CA LEU A 152 -1.07 0.21 -0.62
C LEU A 152 0.09 0.31 0.36
N GLU A 153 0.68 1.51 0.53
CA GLU A 153 1.56 1.76 1.67
C GLU A 153 0.74 1.68 2.96
N TYR A 154 1.26 0.95 3.94
CA TYR A 154 0.60 0.78 5.23
C TYR A 154 1.47 1.27 6.37
N ASN A 155 0.82 1.76 7.41
CA ASN A 155 1.46 2.16 8.64
C ASN A 155 1.79 0.92 9.48
N GLY A 156 3.07 0.55 9.49
CA GLY A 156 3.60 -0.60 10.20
C GLY A 156 3.85 -0.38 11.69
N ASN A 157 3.58 0.82 12.22
CA ASN A 157 3.64 1.06 13.67
C ASN A 157 2.55 0.27 14.42
N PHE A 158 1.42 -0.03 13.77
CA PHE A 158 0.30 -0.74 14.37
C PHE A 158 0.49 -2.27 14.39
N LEU A 159 -0.20 -2.96 15.31
CA LEU A 159 -0.20 -4.41 15.36
C LEU A 159 -1.00 -5.00 14.19
N ALA A 160 -0.74 -6.26 13.86
CA ALA A 160 -1.51 -7.01 12.88
C ALA A 160 -3.01 -7.16 13.25
N SER A 161 -3.37 -6.90 14.51
CA SER A 161 -4.74 -6.92 15.04
C SER A 161 -5.43 -5.56 15.06
N ASP A 162 -4.72 -4.47 14.80
CA ASP A 162 -5.25 -3.11 14.94
C ASP A 162 -5.72 -2.58 13.60
N ALA A 163 -7.03 -2.30 13.45
CA ALA A 163 -7.65 -1.81 12.22
C ALA A 163 -7.87 -0.29 12.29
N VAL A 164 -6.80 0.49 12.07
CA VAL A 164 -6.78 1.94 12.26
C VAL A 164 -6.52 2.66 10.94
N SER A 165 -7.15 3.81 10.74
CA SER A 165 -6.88 4.73 9.63
C SER A 165 -6.89 6.17 10.11
N MET A 166 -6.24 7.07 9.38
CA MET A 166 -6.58 8.50 9.46
C MET A 166 -8.02 8.72 8.97
N ASN A 167 -8.67 9.75 9.50
CA ASN A 167 -10.01 10.17 9.06
C ASN A 167 -10.02 10.65 7.60
N GLU A 168 -11.22 10.88 7.05
CA GLU A 168 -11.42 11.21 5.63
C GLU A 168 -10.84 12.59 5.24
N THR A 169 -10.46 13.40 6.22
CA THR A 169 -9.84 14.71 5.96
C THR A 169 -8.39 14.52 5.57
N TRP A 170 -8.08 14.79 4.30
CA TRP A 170 -6.70 14.78 3.81
C TRP A 170 -5.88 15.88 4.49
N VAL A 171 -4.70 15.49 4.98
CA VAL A 171 -3.69 16.41 5.51
C VAL A 171 -2.33 15.89 5.03
N PRO A 172 -1.43 16.77 4.56
CA PRO A 172 -0.09 16.35 4.17
C PRO A 172 0.61 15.64 5.31
N TRP A 173 1.25 14.52 5.01
CA TRP A 173 2.06 13.82 5.98
C TRP A 173 3.27 14.65 6.39
N LYS A 174 3.57 14.66 7.70
CA LYS A 174 4.61 15.49 8.31
C LYS A 174 5.88 14.70 8.64
N GLY A 175 6.07 13.52 8.08
CA GLY A 175 7.22 12.66 8.37
C GLY A 175 7.17 12.04 9.78
N ARG A 176 5.96 11.74 10.28
CA ARG A 176 5.70 11.22 11.64
C ARG A 176 5.06 9.84 11.61
N SER A 177 5.03 9.17 12.75
CA SER A 177 4.55 7.79 12.90
C SER A 177 3.05 7.60 12.63
N LEU A 178 2.23 8.66 12.62
CA LEU A 178 0.82 8.58 12.25
C LEU A 178 0.63 9.09 10.82
N HIS A 179 0.21 8.18 9.95
CA HIS A 179 -0.06 8.37 8.54
C HIS A 179 -0.93 7.22 8.03
N GLY A 180 -1.59 7.45 6.89
CA GLY A 180 -2.34 6.43 6.14
C GLY A 180 -3.23 5.52 6.98
N ALA A 181 -3.08 4.22 6.77
CA ALA A 181 -3.85 3.20 7.47
C ALA A 181 -2.99 1.99 7.87
N SER A 182 -3.41 1.26 8.90
CA SER A 182 -2.76 0.03 9.32
C SER A 182 -2.97 -1.10 8.30
N ALA A 183 -2.08 -2.09 8.32
CA ALA A 183 -2.21 -3.27 7.44
C ALA A 183 -3.58 -3.95 7.59
N LYS A 184 -4.08 -4.09 8.81
CA LYS A 184 -5.38 -4.73 9.05
C LYS A 184 -6.55 -3.94 8.47
N ALA A 185 -6.55 -2.60 8.59
CA ALA A 185 -7.62 -1.78 8.03
C ALA A 185 -7.77 -1.99 6.53
N LEU A 186 -6.64 -1.96 5.81
CA LEU A 186 -6.61 -2.14 4.35
C LEU A 186 -7.01 -3.55 3.92
N VAL A 187 -6.56 -4.57 4.66
CA VAL A 187 -6.93 -5.98 4.41
C VAL A 187 -8.40 -6.23 4.68
N ASP A 188 -8.98 -5.68 5.75
CA ASP A 188 -10.39 -5.84 6.09
C ASP A 188 -11.29 -5.19 5.03
N ILE A 189 -10.95 -3.97 4.58
CA ILE A 189 -11.65 -3.32 3.46
C ILE A 189 -11.56 -4.18 2.21
N GLY A 190 -10.35 -4.60 1.79
CA GLY A 190 -10.18 -5.44 0.60
C GLY A 190 -11.00 -6.74 0.67
N ALA A 191 -10.98 -7.42 1.80
CA ALA A 191 -11.72 -8.66 2.02
C ALA A 191 -13.24 -8.48 1.85
N ARG A 192 -13.79 -7.34 2.29
CA ARG A 192 -15.21 -7.01 2.11
C ARG A 192 -15.64 -7.00 0.63
N PHE A 193 -14.72 -6.70 -0.28
CA PHE A 193 -14.97 -6.59 -1.72
C PHE A 193 -14.30 -7.69 -2.55
N GLY A 194 -13.99 -8.84 -1.95
CA GLY A 194 -13.47 -10.01 -2.66
C GLY A 194 -12.01 -9.87 -3.10
N TYR A 195 -11.18 -9.27 -2.24
CA TYR A 195 -9.73 -9.26 -2.37
C TYR A 195 -9.07 -9.99 -1.20
N ARG A 196 -7.88 -10.53 -1.46
CA ARG A 196 -7.06 -11.21 -0.45
C ARG A 196 -5.69 -10.57 -0.36
N LEU A 197 -5.16 -10.50 0.85
CA LEU A 197 -3.76 -10.17 1.07
C LEU A 197 -2.90 -11.23 0.40
N LEU A 198 -2.19 -10.84 -0.66
CA LEU A 198 -1.23 -11.69 -1.35
C LEU A 198 0.12 -11.65 -0.65
N TYR A 199 0.61 -10.45 -0.36
CA TYR A 199 1.93 -10.24 0.22
C TYR A 199 1.98 -8.98 1.08
N LEU A 200 2.62 -9.08 2.25
CA LEU A 200 2.94 -7.97 3.13
C LEU A 200 4.45 -7.70 3.07
N MET A 201 4.88 -6.56 2.52
CA MET A 201 6.29 -6.15 2.61
C MET A 201 6.66 -5.82 4.05
N SER A 202 7.95 -5.89 4.36
CA SER A 202 8.46 -5.19 5.53
C SER A 202 8.54 -3.69 5.22
N TYR A 203 7.79 -2.87 5.97
CA TYR A 203 7.86 -1.40 6.04
C TYR A 203 7.20 -0.56 4.95
N PHE A 204 6.68 -1.15 3.88
CA PHE A 204 6.20 -0.38 2.72
C PHE A 204 4.80 -0.83 2.35
N ASP A 205 4.64 -1.43 1.17
CA ASP A 205 3.34 -1.82 0.66
C ASP A 205 2.85 -3.16 1.19
N LEU A 206 1.53 -3.29 1.21
CA LEU A 206 0.86 -4.58 1.08
C LEU A 206 0.24 -4.72 -0.30
N PHE A 207 0.11 -5.95 -0.78
CA PHE A 207 -0.48 -6.27 -2.07
C PHE A 207 -1.74 -7.07 -1.85
N LEU A 208 -2.86 -6.54 -2.33
CA LEU A 208 -4.13 -7.21 -2.42
C LEU A 208 -4.31 -7.76 -3.85
N ILE A 209 -4.89 -8.95 -3.97
CA ILE A 209 -5.24 -9.56 -5.25
C ILE A 209 -6.73 -9.92 -5.26
N ARG A 210 -7.39 -9.70 -6.39
CA ARG A 210 -8.80 -10.08 -6.57
C ARG A 210 -8.95 -11.61 -6.50
N GLU A 211 -9.94 -12.10 -5.77
CA GLU A 211 -10.06 -13.53 -5.44
C GLU A 211 -10.20 -14.43 -6.66
N ASP A 212 -10.89 -14.00 -7.71
CA ASP A 212 -11.02 -14.74 -8.98
C ASP A 212 -9.67 -14.89 -9.70
N VAL A 213 -8.84 -13.84 -9.68
CA VAL A 213 -7.50 -13.86 -10.27
C VAL A 213 -6.61 -14.82 -9.49
N LEU A 214 -6.66 -14.75 -8.16
CA LEU A 214 -5.91 -15.68 -7.30
C LEU A 214 -6.36 -17.13 -7.53
N ALA A 215 -7.67 -17.38 -7.51
CA ALA A 215 -8.27 -18.70 -7.71
C ALA A 215 -7.98 -19.32 -9.08
N SER A 216 -7.68 -18.50 -10.10
CA SER A 216 -7.30 -18.97 -11.44
C SER A 216 -5.93 -19.67 -11.50
N ARG A 217 -5.11 -19.54 -10.44
CA ARG A 217 -3.74 -20.09 -10.37
C ARG A 217 -3.49 -20.90 -9.10
N CYS A 218 -4.05 -20.50 -7.96
CA CYS A 218 -3.81 -21.08 -6.64
C CYS A 218 -5.13 -21.35 -5.92
N ALA A 219 -5.14 -22.27 -4.96
CA ALA A 219 -6.27 -22.36 -4.03
C ALA A 219 -6.15 -21.26 -2.96
N LEU A 220 -7.26 -20.57 -2.63
CA LEU A 220 -7.24 -19.40 -1.72
C LEU A 220 -6.60 -19.68 -0.34
N HIS A 221 -6.71 -20.92 0.16
CA HIS A 221 -6.15 -21.33 1.45
C HIS A 221 -4.61 -21.44 1.45
N THR A 222 -3.97 -21.41 0.28
CA THR A 222 -2.50 -21.48 0.16
C THR A 222 -1.82 -20.14 0.40
N VAL A 223 -2.59 -19.05 0.49
CA VAL A 223 -2.07 -17.72 0.81
C VAL A 223 -2.19 -17.48 2.32
N PRO A 224 -1.07 -17.26 3.04
CA PRO A 224 -1.08 -17.02 4.48
C PRO A 224 -1.92 -15.81 4.87
N PHE A 225 -2.58 -15.88 6.03
CA PHE A 225 -3.34 -14.75 6.56
C PHE A 225 -2.41 -13.63 7.07
N LEU A 226 -2.95 -12.42 7.26
CA LEU A 226 -2.20 -11.28 7.78
C LEU A 226 -1.42 -11.62 9.06
N ALA A 227 -2.05 -12.32 10.01
CA ALA A 227 -1.43 -12.72 11.27
C ALA A 227 -0.18 -13.60 11.07
N GLU A 228 -0.12 -14.40 10.00
CA GLU A 228 1.03 -15.24 9.67
C GLU A 228 2.12 -14.42 8.96
N GLN A 229 1.74 -13.60 7.97
CA GLN A 229 2.68 -12.77 7.21
C GLN A 229 3.31 -11.66 8.07
N ALA A 230 2.58 -11.15 9.06
CA ALA A 230 3.01 -10.09 9.94
C ALA A 230 3.96 -10.57 11.04
N ARG A 231 4.13 -11.89 11.23
CA ARG A 231 5.06 -12.43 12.23
C ARG A 231 6.45 -11.86 11.98
N ARG A 232 7.03 -11.22 12.99
CA ARG A 232 8.35 -10.56 12.94
C ARG A 232 8.44 -9.33 12.01
N LYS A 233 7.33 -8.92 11.37
CA LYS A 233 7.24 -7.67 10.59
C LYS A 233 6.53 -6.56 11.35
N LEU A 234 5.53 -6.92 12.18
CA LEU A 234 4.71 -5.97 12.93
C LEU A 234 4.70 -6.25 14.45
N PRO A 235 4.60 -5.19 15.27
CA PRO A 235 4.71 -3.79 14.88
C PRO A 235 6.18 -3.44 14.58
N THR A 236 6.41 -2.45 13.74
CA THR A 236 7.72 -1.83 13.57
C THR A 236 7.63 -0.33 13.71
N LYS A 237 8.52 0.22 14.54
CA LYS A 237 8.77 1.64 14.64
C LYS A 237 9.24 2.21 13.30
N GLN A 238 8.33 2.90 12.62
CA GLN A 238 8.60 3.72 11.46
C GLN A 238 8.49 5.19 11.86
N HIS A 239 9.40 6.00 11.34
CA HIS A 239 9.44 7.45 11.56
C HIS A 239 9.55 7.88 13.03
N LEU A 240 9.54 9.19 13.24
CA LEU A 240 9.58 9.77 14.58
C LEU A 240 8.18 9.81 15.17
N PRO A 241 8.05 9.65 16.51
CA PRO A 241 6.76 9.76 17.17
C PRO A 241 6.03 11.07 16.86
N CYS A 242 4.71 11.00 16.78
CA CYS A 242 3.85 12.18 16.78
C CYS A 242 4.01 12.98 18.07
N LYS A 243 3.78 14.29 17.96
CA LYS A 243 3.92 15.24 19.09
C LYS A 243 2.63 16.02 19.37
N SER A 244 1.63 15.91 18.49
CA SER A 244 0.38 16.66 18.60
C SER A 244 -0.80 15.73 18.90
N LEU A 245 -1.62 16.13 19.85
CA LEU A 245 -2.92 15.50 20.11
C LEU A 245 -3.85 15.59 18.90
N ASP A 246 -3.73 16.66 18.10
CA ASP A 246 -4.54 16.85 16.89
C ASP A 246 -4.34 15.73 15.85
N GLU A 247 -3.14 15.14 15.79
CA GLU A 247 -2.86 14.01 14.88
C GLU A 247 -3.49 12.72 15.40
N VAL A 248 -3.50 12.53 16.73
CA VAL A 248 -4.15 11.38 17.38
C VAL A 248 -5.67 11.45 17.23
N ASP A 249 -6.25 12.64 17.34
CA ASP A 249 -7.69 12.88 17.21
C ASP A 249 -8.24 12.56 15.81
N ARG A 250 -7.36 12.44 14.82
CA ARG A 250 -7.70 12.04 13.45
C ARG A 250 -7.76 10.53 13.27
N LEU A 251 -7.30 9.73 14.21
CA LEU A 251 -7.35 8.27 14.10
C LEU A 251 -8.79 7.77 14.27
N VAL A 252 -9.18 6.84 13.41
CA VAL A 252 -10.47 6.15 13.44
C VAL A 252 -10.28 4.66 13.20
N ASP A 253 -11.11 3.84 13.86
CA ASP A 253 -11.18 2.41 13.57
C ASP A 253 -11.93 2.17 12.24
N VAL A 254 -11.45 1.19 11.45
CA VAL A 254 -11.99 0.90 10.11
C VAL A 254 -13.47 0.51 10.13
N ARG A 255 -13.99 0.01 11.26
CA ARG A 255 -15.41 -0.29 11.42
C ARG A 255 -16.31 0.92 11.19
N TYR A 256 -15.82 2.13 11.48
CA TYR A 256 -16.56 3.35 11.16
C TYR A 256 -16.69 3.55 9.64
N LEU A 257 -15.60 3.33 8.90
CA LEU A 257 -15.59 3.43 7.44
C LEU A 257 -16.59 2.44 6.81
N LEU A 258 -16.71 1.26 7.40
CA LEU A 258 -17.60 0.18 6.98
C LEU A 258 -19.05 0.33 7.50
N GLY A 259 -19.36 1.38 8.27
CA GLY A 259 -20.71 1.63 8.81
C GLY A 259 -21.10 0.70 9.98
N GLU A 260 -20.14 0.08 10.63
CA GLU A 260 -20.34 -0.92 11.70
C GLU A 260 -20.32 -0.31 13.11
N THR A 261 -19.86 0.95 13.24
CA THR A 261 -19.83 1.67 14.53
C THR A 261 -19.89 3.19 14.32
N ASP A 262 -20.14 3.95 15.39
CA ASP A 262 -20.16 5.41 15.36
C ASP A 262 -18.75 6.01 15.50
N ALA A 263 -18.61 7.29 15.12
CA ALA A 263 -17.32 8.00 15.14
C ALA A 263 -16.70 8.14 16.54
N SER A 264 -17.51 8.19 17.61
CA SER A 264 -17.01 8.30 18.97
C SER A 264 -16.34 6.99 19.39
N THR A 265 -17.07 5.88 19.22
CA THR A 265 -16.56 4.53 19.49
C THR A 265 -15.31 4.24 18.66
N ALA A 266 -15.31 4.58 17.38
CA ALA A 266 -14.17 4.37 16.48
C ALA A 266 -12.91 5.15 16.90
N ARG A 267 -13.06 6.39 17.39
CA ARG A 267 -11.92 7.16 17.92
C ARG A 267 -11.34 6.53 19.18
N THR A 268 -12.19 6.04 20.08
CA THR A 268 -11.72 5.34 21.30
C THR A 268 -10.92 4.09 20.93
N LEU A 269 -11.47 3.24 20.05
CA LEU A 269 -10.81 2.02 19.61
C LEU A 269 -9.45 2.28 18.94
N ALA A 270 -9.36 3.35 18.15
CA ALA A 270 -8.14 3.74 17.49
C ALA A 270 -7.07 4.27 18.47
N ARG A 271 -7.47 4.99 19.53
CA ARG A 271 -6.57 5.40 20.62
C ARG A 271 -6.05 4.18 21.39
N ASP A 272 -6.93 3.25 21.74
CA ASP A 272 -6.53 2.02 22.44
C ASP A 272 -5.55 1.20 21.59
N ALA A 273 -5.74 1.17 20.27
CA ALA A 273 -4.82 0.53 19.34
C ALA A 273 -3.45 1.21 19.30
N LEU A 274 -3.41 2.55 19.29
CA LEU A 274 -2.17 3.31 19.36
C LEU A 274 -1.40 3.00 20.66
N GLU A 275 -2.08 3.02 21.82
CA GLU A 275 -1.46 2.72 23.11
C GLU A 275 -0.88 1.30 23.16
N ARG A 276 -1.61 0.31 22.64
CA ARG A 276 -1.12 -1.08 22.54
C ARG A 276 0.11 -1.18 21.64
N ALA A 277 0.09 -0.51 20.49
CA ALA A 277 1.19 -0.50 19.55
C ALA A 277 2.46 0.13 20.17
N GLU A 278 2.33 1.26 20.85
CA GLU A 278 3.43 1.93 21.54
C GLU A 278 4.02 1.06 22.65
N ALA A 279 3.17 0.43 23.46
CA ALA A 279 3.60 -0.50 24.51
C ALA A 279 4.36 -1.72 23.93
N ALA A 280 3.89 -2.27 22.81
CA ALA A 280 4.55 -3.37 22.12
C ALA A 280 5.92 -2.97 21.56
N LEU A 281 6.03 -1.80 20.93
CA LEU A 281 7.29 -1.26 20.42
C LEU A 281 8.32 -1.00 21.53
N GLU A 282 7.88 -0.46 22.66
CA GLU A 282 8.76 -0.24 23.82
C GLU A 282 9.22 -1.57 24.47
N SER A 283 8.35 -2.58 24.51
CA SER A 283 8.70 -3.94 24.95
C SER A 283 9.78 -4.58 24.06
N LEU A 284 9.64 -4.46 22.73
CA LEU A 284 10.66 -4.95 21.78
C LEU A 284 12.00 -4.25 21.99
N ARG A 285 11.98 -2.92 22.16
CA ARG A 285 13.18 -2.12 22.45
C ARG A 285 13.89 -2.59 23.72
N LYS A 286 13.15 -2.83 24.81
CA LYS A 286 13.72 -3.31 26.09
C LYS A 286 14.37 -4.69 25.97
N ARG A 287 13.90 -5.54 25.06
CA ARG A 287 14.48 -6.88 24.79
C ARG A 287 15.69 -6.86 23.86
N GLY A 288 16.16 -5.68 23.44
CA GLY A 288 17.25 -5.56 22.47
C GLY A 288 16.87 -5.96 21.04
N LEU A 289 15.60 -6.30 20.80
CA LEU A 289 15.05 -6.58 19.47
C LEU A 289 14.76 -5.23 18.80
N ARG A 290 15.77 -4.65 18.15
CA ARG A 290 15.55 -3.49 17.28
C ARG A 290 14.92 -3.99 15.97
N PRO A 291 13.78 -3.43 15.54
CA PRO A 291 13.39 -3.54 14.14
C PRO A 291 14.50 -2.88 13.32
N THR A 292 15.24 -3.67 12.56
CA THR A 292 16.34 -3.17 11.74
C THR A 292 15.75 -2.56 10.46
N CYS A 293 15.78 -1.24 10.36
CA CYS A 293 16.26 -0.51 9.18
C CYS A 293 16.52 0.96 9.54
N CYS A 294 17.77 1.39 9.34
CA CYS A 294 18.17 2.79 9.37
C CYS A 294 18.02 3.39 7.97
N ALA A 295 17.49 4.61 7.88
CA ALA A 295 17.82 5.51 6.79
C ALA A 295 18.86 6.52 7.28
N ARG A 296 20.13 6.33 6.90
CA ARG A 296 21.04 7.39 6.46
C ARG A 296 22.19 6.78 5.66
N THR A 297 22.21 7.17 4.37
CA THR A 297 23.34 7.13 3.42
C THR A 297 24.05 5.79 3.21
N GLY A 298 23.73 5.15 2.08
CA GLY A 298 24.66 4.27 1.36
C GLY A 298 24.71 2.80 1.80
N THR A 299 23.90 1.98 1.12
CA THR A 299 23.98 0.50 1.01
C THR A 299 23.70 -0.32 2.29
N PRO A 300 22.53 -0.98 2.40
CA PRO A 300 22.24 -1.90 3.49
C PRO A 300 22.75 -3.32 3.15
N ILE A 301 23.66 -3.84 3.98
CA ILE A 301 23.87 -5.28 4.12
C ILE A 301 23.12 -5.69 5.39
N CYS A 302 22.02 -6.43 5.23
CA CYS A 302 21.31 -7.05 6.34
C CYS A 302 22.17 -8.18 6.92
N LYS A 303 22.59 -8.08 8.18
CA LYS A 303 23.11 -9.23 8.93
C LYS A 303 22.02 -9.76 9.86
N PHE A 304 21.72 -11.05 9.70
CA PHE A 304 20.90 -11.83 10.63
C PHE A 304 21.79 -12.29 11.80
N SER A 305 21.29 -12.10 13.02
CA SER A 305 21.65 -12.89 14.20
C SER A 305 20.38 -13.23 14.93
#